data_AF-A0A1I0I4T7-F1
#
_entry.id   AF-A0A1I0I4T7-F1
#
_cell.length_a   1.000
_cell.length_b   1.000
_cell.length_c   1.000
_cell.angle_alpha   90.00
_cell.angle_beta   90.00
_cell.angle_gamma   90.00
#
_symmetry.space_group_name_H-M   'P 1'
#
loop_
_entity.id
_entity.type
_entity.pdbx_description
1 polymer ?
#
loop_
_entity_poly.entity_id
_entity_poly.type
_entity_poly.pdbx_seq_one_letter_code
_entity_poly.pdbx_strand_id
1 'polypeptide(L)'
;MILNRNIYYYYVSNLRFNNYEYDWKLTNIKKCSTKLEYGLDASAIDYDGVHKYIRITDIDDSTNIFKDNDLTSPNYFDEKYRLKEGDILFARTGASVGKTYHYDINDGDLYFA
;
A
#
# COMPACT_ATOMS: atom_id res chain seq x y z
N MET A 1 0.57 -1.72 -43.88
CA MET A 1 0.96 -2.62 -42.78
C MET A 1 1.52 -1.76 -41.66
N ILE A 2 0.71 -1.49 -40.64
CA ILE A 2 1.01 -0.46 -39.62
C ILE A 2 2.10 -1.00 -38.70
N LEU A 3 3.29 -0.39 -38.77
CA LEU A 3 4.33 -0.51 -37.76
C LEU A 3 4.07 0.56 -36.69
N ASN A 4 3.40 0.19 -35.60
CA ASN A 4 3.41 0.97 -34.36
C ASN A 4 4.05 0.12 -33.26
N ARG A 5 5.38 0.09 -33.24
CA ARG A 5 6.14 -0.28 -32.04
C ARG A 5 6.54 1.02 -31.36
N ASN A 6 5.76 1.44 -30.36
CA ASN A 6 6.22 2.40 -29.37
C ASN A 6 7.37 1.73 -28.60
N ILE A 7 8.61 2.01 -28.98
CA ILE A 7 9.80 1.53 -28.27
C ILE A 7 10.00 2.49 -27.09
N TYR A 8 9.45 2.13 -25.94
CA TYR A 8 9.79 2.80 -24.68
C TYR A 8 11.19 2.32 -24.26
N TYR A 9 12.16 3.23 -24.24
CA TYR A 9 13.46 2.98 -23.62
C TYR A 9 13.28 3.09 -22.11
N TYR A 10 13.25 1.95 -21.42
CA TYR A 10 13.23 1.92 -19.96
C TYR A 10 14.66 2.02 -19.43
N TYR A 11 14.90 2.91 -18.47
CA TYR A 11 16.15 2.91 -17.73
C TYR A 11 16.20 1.67 -16.85
N VAL A 12 17.08 0.74 -17.21
CA VAL A 12 17.37 -0.43 -16.39
C VAL A 12 18.51 -0.05 -15.46
N SER A 13 18.22 0.12 -14.17
CA SER A 13 19.27 0.37 -13.17
C SER A 13 20.33 -0.73 -13.24
N ASN A 14 21.61 -0.41 -13.06
CA ASN A 14 22.70 -1.38 -12.92
C ASN A 14 22.90 -1.83 -11.46
N LEU A 15 22.18 -1.24 -10.51
CA LEU A 15 22.23 -1.65 -9.11
C LEU A 15 21.66 -3.05 -8.97
N ARG A 16 22.39 -3.94 -8.28
CA ARG A 16 22.01 -5.31 -7.98
C ARG A 16 22.40 -5.65 -6.55
N PHE A 17 21.64 -6.56 -5.94
CA PHE A 17 22.13 -7.25 -4.74
C PHE A 17 23.32 -8.13 -5.12
N ASN A 18 24.21 -8.35 -4.15
CA ASN A 18 25.39 -9.18 -4.38
C ASN A 18 24.97 -10.58 -4.84
N ASN A 19 25.61 -11.11 -5.89
CA ASN A 19 25.28 -12.38 -6.56
C ASN A 19 23.94 -12.45 -7.32
N TYR A 20 23.25 -11.34 -7.56
CA TYR A 20 22.09 -11.32 -8.47
C TYR A 20 22.54 -10.99 -9.90
N GLU A 21 22.63 -12.02 -10.75
CA GLU A 21 23.14 -11.90 -12.13
C GLU A 21 22.04 -11.80 -13.20
N TYR A 22 20.76 -11.92 -12.80
CA TYR A 22 19.66 -11.92 -13.76
C TYR A 22 19.31 -10.52 -14.27
N ASP A 23 18.84 -10.46 -15.52
CA ASP A 23 18.30 -9.24 -16.11
C ASP A 23 16.98 -8.82 -15.48
N TRP A 24 16.77 -7.51 -15.35
CA TRP A 24 15.46 -6.95 -14.99
C TRP A 24 14.45 -7.25 -16.10
N LYS A 25 13.23 -7.61 -15.70
CA LYS A 25 12.11 -7.86 -16.62
C LYS A 25 10.97 -6.92 -16.27
N LEU A 26 10.46 -6.22 -17.29
CA LEU A 26 9.24 -5.44 -17.15
C LEU A 26 8.07 -6.39 -16.89
N THR A 27 7.30 -6.13 -15.83
CA THR A 27 6.15 -6.94 -15.44
C THR A 27 5.07 -6.06 -14.81
N ASN A 28 3.90 -6.65 -14.54
CA ASN A 28 2.80 -5.99 -13.86
C ASN A 28 2.81 -6.35 -12.38
N ILE A 29 2.42 -5.41 -11.51
CA ILE A 29 2.34 -5.63 -10.05
C ILE A 29 1.47 -6.84 -9.68
N LYS A 30 0.40 -7.10 -10.46
CA LYS A 30 -0.45 -8.29 -10.30
C LYS A 30 0.33 -9.62 -10.37
N LYS A 31 1.45 -9.68 -11.09
CA LYS A 31 2.30 -10.88 -11.15
C LYS A 31 3.29 -10.98 -9.99
N CYS A 32 3.47 -9.90 -9.25
CA CYS A 32 4.41 -9.76 -8.13
C CYS A 32 3.70 -9.70 -6.76
N SER A 33 2.36 -9.77 -6.74
CA SER A 33 1.55 -9.67 -5.53
C SER A 33 0.65 -10.90 -5.41
N THR A 34 0.42 -11.33 -4.17
CA THR A 34 -0.52 -12.42 -3.86
C THR A 34 -1.97 -11.96 -4.01
N LYS A 35 -2.24 -10.69 -3.68
CA LYS A 35 -3.57 -10.08 -3.64
C LYS A 35 -3.46 -8.58 -3.95
N LEU A 36 -4.50 -8.03 -4.56
CA LEU A 36 -4.66 -6.59 -4.77
C LEU A 36 -6.10 -6.24 -4.41
N GLU A 37 -6.30 -5.35 -3.45
CA GLU A 37 -7.61 -4.98 -2.95
C GLU A 37 -7.81 -3.46 -2.93
N TYR A 38 -9.08 -3.08 -2.99
CA TYR A 38 -9.52 -1.75 -2.59
C TYR A 38 -9.82 -1.79 -1.10
N GLY A 39 -9.66 -0.67 -0.43
CA GLY A 39 -9.98 -0.59 0.99
C GLY A 39 -11.46 -0.61 1.28
N LEU A 40 -11.71 -0.74 2.58
CA LEU A 40 -13.01 -0.89 3.19
C LEU A 40 -13.81 0.42 3.00
N ASP A 41 -15.04 0.32 2.51
CA ASP A 41 -15.96 1.46 2.49
C ASP A 41 -16.78 1.49 3.78
N ALA A 42 -16.09 1.64 4.91
CA ALA A 42 -16.69 1.79 6.23
C ALA A 42 -16.66 3.26 6.67
N SER A 43 -17.69 3.66 7.41
CA SER A 43 -17.68 4.94 8.10
C SER A 43 -16.74 4.84 9.31
N ALA A 44 -15.98 5.90 9.57
CA ALA A 44 -15.19 5.99 10.78
C ALA A 44 -16.07 6.33 11.98
N ILE A 45 -15.81 5.66 13.10
CA ILE A 45 -16.39 5.91 14.42
C ILE A 45 -15.27 6.16 15.43
N ASP A 46 -15.65 6.56 16.64
CA ASP A 46 -14.73 6.69 17.77
C ASP A 46 -13.95 5.39 17.97
N TYR A 47 -12.66 5.52 18.28
CA TYR A 47 -11.78 4.38 18.48
C TYR A 47 -12.31 3.46 19.58
N ASP A 48 -12.45 2.18 19.27
CA ASP A 48 -12.98 1.16 20.18
C ASP A 48 -11.94 0.60 21.16
N GLY A 49 -10.70 1.11 21.11
CA GLY A 49 -9.59 0.67 21.95
C GLY A 49 -8.78 -0.50 21.39
N VAL A 50 -9.17 -1.06 20.23
CA VAL A 50 -8.51 -2.22 19.62
C VAL A 50 -8.29 -2.00 18.12
N HIS A 51 -9.36 -1.89 17.34
CA HIS A 51 -9.34 -1.96 15.88
C HIS A 51 -9.19 -0.55 15.30
N LYS A 52 -8.04 -0.26 14.69
CA LYS A 52 -7.71 1.03 14.10
C LYS A 52 -8.08 1.05 12.62
N TYR A 53 -8.53 2.21 12.15
CA TYR A 53 -8.89 2.43 10.75
C TYR A 53 -7.87 3.34 10.07
N ILE A 54 -7.02 2.77 9.21
CA ILE A 54 -5.99 3.55 8.51
C ILE A 54 -6.53 4.14 7.21
N ARG A 55 -6.51 5.47 7.13
CA ARG A 55 -6.79 6.26 5.94
C ARG A 55 -5.53 6.96 5.46
N ILE A 56 -5.55 7.43 4.21
CA ILE A 56 -4.44 8.15 3.57
C ILE A 56 -3.90 9.34 4.40
N THR A 57 -4.76 10.01 5.16
CA THR A 57 -4.41 11.13 6.04
C THR A 57 -3.59 10.71 7.26
N ASP A 58 -3.73 9.46 7.65
CA ASP A 58 -3.14 8.88 8.85
C ASP A 58 -1.74 8.33 8.54
N ILE A 59 -1.30 8.41 7.29
CA ILE A 59 0.08 8.14 6.87
C ILE A 59 0.86 9.45 6.86
N ASP A 60 2.00 9.47 7.54
CA ASP A 60 2.88 10.62 7.59
C ASP A 60 3.58 10.90 6.26
N ASP A 61 3.55 12.18 5.87
CA ASP A 61 4.01 12.66 4.57
C ASP A 61 5.52 12.56 4.40
N SER A 62 6.27 12.59 5.51
CA SER A 62 7.73 12.59 5.50
C SER A 62 8.34 11.21 5.76
N THR A 63 7.68 10.42 6.61
CA THR A 63 8.21 9.15 7.10
C THR A 63 7.48 7.93 6.53
N ASN A 64 6.28 8.10 5.98
CA ASN A 64 5.39 7.00 5.58
C ASN A 64 4.98 6.07 6.73
N ILE A 65 5.09 6.55 7.98
CA ILE A 65 4.69 5.82 9.19
C ILE A 65 3.22 6.14 9.52
N PHE A 66 2.53 5.20 10.15
CA PHE A 66 1.19 5.42 10.67
C PHE A 66 1.20 6.43 11.83
N LYS A 67 0.28 7.40 11.78
CA LYS A 67 0.10 8.40 12.83
C LYS A 67 -0.85 7.86 13.88
N ASP A 68 -0.36 7.64 15.09
CA ASP A 68 -1.15 7.14 16.21
C ASP A 68 -1.88 8.26 16.99
N ASN A 69 -2.21 9.37 16.31
CA ASN A 69 -3.03 10.44 16.86
C ASN A 69 -4.43 10.43 16.24
N ASP A 70 -5.44 10.86 16.99
CA ASP A 70 -6.83 10.94 16.53
C ASP A 70 -7.38 9.63 15.94
N LEU A 71 -7.09 8.51 16.63
CA LEU A 71 -7.51 7.17 16.20
C LEU A 71 -9.02 7.06 16.00
N THR A 72 -9.38 6.21 15.04
CA THR A 72 -10.76 5.85 14.73
C THR A 72 -10.86 4.36 14.45
N SER A 73 -12.07 3.81 14.53
CA SER A 73 -12.39 2.44 14.13
C SER A 73 -13.35 2.44 12.93
N PRO A 74 -13.36 1.42 12.06
CA PRO A 74 -14.44 1.28 11.09
C PRO A 74 -15.74 0.85 11.80
N ASN A 75 -16.89 1.28 11.30
CA ASN A 75 -18.19 0.92 11.87
C ASN A 75 -18.63 -0.53 11.63
N TYR A 76 -17.90 -1.27 10.79
CA TYR A 76 -18.00 -2.72 10.66
C TYR A 76 -16.62 -3.31 10.33
N PHE A 77 -16.43 -4.58 10.67
CA PHE A 77 -15.17 -5.29 10.48
C PHE A 77 -15.32 -6.43 9.49
N ASP A 78 -14.33 -6.60 8.62
CA ASP A 78 -14.19 -7.76 7.76
C ASP A 78 -12.70 -8.09 7.62
N GLU A 79 -12.33 -9.32 8.00
CA GLU A 79 -10.96 -9.84 7.96
C GLU A 79 -10.29 -9.72 6.59
N LYS A 80 -11.08 -9.56 5.52
CA LYS A 80 -10.57 -9.25 4.17
C LYS A 80 -9.73 -7.97 4.15
N TYR A 81 -10.06 -6.99 4.98
CA TYR A 81 -9.47 -5.65 5.03
C TYR A 81 -8.54 -5.45 6.22
N ARG A 82 -8.33 -6.49 7.03
CA ARG A 82 -7.34 -6.47 8.10
C ARG A 82 -5.95 -6.63 7.51
N LEU A 83 -5.05 -5.71 7.87
CA LEU A 83 -3.66 -5.75 7.43
C LEU A 83 -2.88 -6.90 8.06
N LYS A 84 -1.93 -7.43 7.30
CA LYS A 84 -1.04 -8.51 7.70
C LYS A 84 0.40 -8.14 7.39
N GLU A 85 1.32 -8.83 8.06
CA GLU A 85 2.76 -8.69 7.83
C GLU A 85 3.10 -8.78 6.33
N GLY A 86 3.82 -7.77 5.83
CA GLY A 86 4.20 -7.66 4.42
C GLY A 86 3.16 -6.99 3.51
N ASP A 87 1.99 -6.61 4.01
CA ASP A 87 1.05 -5.79 3.25
C ASP A 87 1.59 -4.37 3.05
N ILE A 88 1.40 -3.85 1.84
CA ILE A 88 1.78 -2.50 1.45
C ILE A 88 0.55 -1.78 0.90
N LEU A 89 0.21 -0.65 1.51
CA LEU A 89 -0.86 0.22 1.06
C LEU A 89 -0.32 1.29 0.11
N PHE A 90 -1.16 1.66 -0.85
CA PHE A 90 -0.91 2.73 -1.81
C PHE A 90 -2.10 3.69 -1.84
N ALA A 91 -1.82 4.96 -1.61
CA ALA A 91 -2.75 6.05 -1.82
C ALA A 91 -3.07 6.23 -3.31
N ARG A 92 -4.31 5.96 -3.69
CA ARG A 92 -4.72 5.97 -5.11
C ARG A 92 -5.30 7.29 -5.60
N THR A 93 -5.90 8.08 -4.71
CA THR A 93 -6.65 9.30 -5.03
C THR A 93 -6.43 10.36 -3.93
N GLY A 94 -6.88 11.60 -4.19
CA GLY A 94 -6.80 12.72 -3.24
C GLY A 94 -5.53 13.56 -3.34
N ALA A 95 -5.33 14.47 -2.39
CA ALA A 95 -4.18 15.38 -2.36
C ALA A 95 -2.84 14.68 -2.08
N SER A 96 -2.89 13.42 -1.64
CA SER A 96 -1.73 12.63 -1.21
C SER A 96 -1.52 11.36 -2.04
N VAL A 97 -1.97 11.36 -3.31
CA VAL A 97 -1.74 10.24 -4.24
C VAL A 97 -0.26 9.86 -4.25
N GLY A 98 0.02 8.55 -4.17
CA GLY A 98 1.37 8.01 -4.22
C GLY A 98 2.03 7.80 -2.86
N LYS A 99 1.45 8.28 -1.74
CA LYS A 99 1.87 7.82 -0.40
C LYS A 99 1.75 6.32 -0.28
N THR A 100 2.67 5.73 0.45
CA THR A 100 2.67 4.30 0.73
C THR A 100 2.79 4.07 2.22
N TYR A 101 2.31 2.92 2.68
CA TYR A 101 2.53 2.47 4.04
C TYR A 101 2.86 0.98 4.00
N HIS A 102 3.91 0.59 4.70
CA HIS A 102 4.27 -0.82 4.91
C HIS A 102 3.83 -1.18 6.32
N TYR A 103 2.94 -2.17 6.43
CA TYR A 103 2.37 -2.53 7.73
C TYR A 103 3.45 -2.95 8.72
N ASP A 104 3.46 -2.30 9.90
CA ASP A 104 4.26 -2.68 11.05
C ASP A 104 3.34 -3.33 12.09
N ILE A 105 3.70 -4.53 12.56
CA ILE A 105 2.97 -5.24 13.61
C ILE A 105 2.84 -4.44 14.91
N ASN A 106 3.76 -3.49 15.17
CA ASN A 106 3.72 -2.62 16.34
C ASN A 106 2.62 -1.56 16.26
N ASP A 107 2.11 -1.25 15.06
CA ASP A 107 1.00 -0.31 14.88
C ASP A 107 -0.35 -0.93 15.28
N GLY A 108 -0.36 -2.24 15.55
CA GLY A 108 -1.50 -2.97 16.11
C GLY A 108 -2.52 -3.36 15.07
N ASP A 109 -3.77 -3.52 15.51
CA ASP A 109 -4.81 -4.10 14.67
C ASP A 109 -5.40 -3.07 13.68
N LEU A 110 -4.93 -3.10 12.43
CA LEU A 110 -5.29 -2.11 11.41
C LEU A 110 -6.20 -2.68 10.32
N TYR A 111 -7.26 -1.94 10.00
CA TYR A 111 -8.12 -2.14 8.84
C TYR A 111 -7.92 -0.99 7.85
N PHE A 112 -7.78 -1.28 6.56
CA PHE A 112 -7.47 -0.25 5.55
C PHE A 112 -8.70 0.26 4.80
N ALA A 113 -8.78 1.58 4.60
CA ALA A 113 -9.78 2.29 3.79
C ALA A 113 -9.39 2.44 2.32
#